data_AF-A0A2E1IJ40-F1
#
_entry.id   AF-A0A2E1IJ40-F1
#
_cell.length_a   1.000
_cell.length_b   1.000
_cell.length_c   1.000
_cell.angle_alpha   90.00
_cell.angle_beta   90.00
_cell.angle_gamma   90.00
#
_symmetry.space_group_name_H-M   'P 1'
#
loop_
_entity.id
_entity.type
_entity.pdbx_description
1 polymer ?
#
loop_
_entity_poly.entity_id
_entity_poly.type
_entity_poly.pdbx_seq_one_letter_code
_entity_poly.pdbx_strand_id
1 'polypeptide(L)' 'MVNGHAITISAPSDRAIVERVCAFIDRKIAENDWSPYSTKEAALRSWAKPEGIRKAVLKAKGLI' A
#
# COMPACT_ATOMS: atom_id res chain seq x y z
N MET A 1 -0.83 3.86 -12.73
CA MET A 1 -0.50 4.99 -11.84
C MET A 1 -1.37 4.90 -10.61
N VAL A 2 -0.89 5.34 -9.45
CA VAL A 2 -1.64 5.45 -8.19
C VAL A 2 -1.46 6.87 -7.68
N ASN A 3 -2.55 7.62 -7.46
CA ASN A 3 -2.51 9.03 -7.04
C ASN A 3 -1.49 9.89 -7.84
N GLY A 4 -1.50 9.77 -9.18
CA GLY A 4 -0.56 10.51 -10.04
C GLY A 4 0.88 9.99 -10.05
N HIS A 5 1.23 8.99 -9.24
CA HIS A 5 2.56 8.40 -9.21
C HIS A 5 2.62 7.14 -10.08
N ALA A 6 3.68 7.02 -10.89
CA ALA A 6 3.98 5.80 -11.61
C ALA A 6 4.44 4.72 -10.63
N ILE A 7 3.89 3.51 -10.76
CA ILE A 7 4.36 2.33 -10.04
C ILE A 7 4.99 1.40 -11.06
N THR A 8 6.28 1.13 -10.89
CA THR A 8 7.00 0.15 -11.70
C THR A 8 6.47 -1.24 -11.37
N ILE A 9 6.07 -1.96 -12.41
CA ILE A 9 5.61 -3.35 -12.35
C ILE A 9 6.52 -4.21 -13.22
N SER A 10 6.78 -5.44 -12.79
CA SER A 10 7.70 -6.36 -13.48
C SER A 10 6.95 -7.25 -14.48
N ALA A 11 5.67 -7.52 -14.23
CA ALA A 11 4.80 -8.29 -15.10
C ALA A 11 3.40 -7.64 -15.21
N PRO A 12 2.64 -7.90 -16.30
CA PRO A 12 1.27 -7.40 -16.42
C PRO A 12 0.34 -7.85 -15.27
N SER A 13 0.58 -9.04 -14.71
CA SER A 13 -0.16 -9.59 -13.56
C SER A 13 -0.01 -8.75 -12.28
N ASP A 14 1.10 -8.02 -12.13
CA ASP A 14 1.35 -7.15 -10.98
C ASP A 14 0.36 -5.99 -10.92
N ARG A 15 -0.27 -5.61 -12.04
CA ARG A 15 -1.29 -4.56 -12.05
C ARG A 15 -2.47 -4.91 -11.13
N ALA A 16 -2.96 -6.14 -11.21
CA ALA A 16 -4.04 -6.61 -10.35
C ALA A 16 -3.60 -6.64 -8.86
N ILE A 17 -2.32 -6.88 -8.60
CA ILE A 17 -1.74 -6.82 -7.25
C ILE A 17 -1.73 -5.36 -6.75
N VAL A 18 -1.27 -4.41 -7.58
CA VAL A 18 -1.28 -2.98 -7.27
C VAL A 18 -2.69 -2.51 -6.90
N GLU A 19 -3.69 -2.87 -7.70
CA GLU A 19 -5.10 -2.51 -7.47
C GLU A 19 -5.63 -3.10 -6.16
N ARG A 20 -5.38 -4.39 -5.90
CA ARG A 20 -5.76 -5.03 -4.61
C ARG A 20 -5.10 -4.38 -3.41
N VAL A 21 -3.82 -4.04 -3.52
CA VAL A 21 -3.07 -3.39 -2.43
C VAL A 21 -3.61 -1.97 -2.19
N CYS A 22 -3.96 -1.23 -3.24
CA CYS A 22 -4.61 0.07 -3.10
C CYS A 22 -5.94 -0.06 -2.34
N ALA A 23 -6.82 -0.95 -2.79
CA ALA A 23 -8.12 -1.18 -2.16
C ALA A 23 -7.98 -1.60 -0.69
N PHE A 24 -7.03 -2.48 -0.37
CA PHE A 24 -6.74 -2.89 1.00
C PHE A 24 -6.31 -1.70 1.88
N ILE A 25 -5.37 -0.88 1.41
CA ILE A 25 -4.87 0.28 2.17
C ILE A 25 -5.97 1.32 2.36
N ASP A 26 -6.72 1.62 1.29
CA ASP A 26 -7.80 2.61 1.33
C ASP A 26 -8.90 2.18 2.31
N ARG A 27 -9.25 0.89 2.32
CA ARG A 27 -10.19 0.33 3.29
C ARG A 27 -9.69 0.46 4.72
N LYS A 28 -8.44 0.09 5.00
CA LYS A 28 -7.85 0.18 6.35
C LYS A 28 -7.84 1.63 6.86
N ILE A 29 -7.55 2.59 5.98
CA ILE A 29 -7.61 4.03 6.29
C ILE A 29 -9.06 4.47 6.56
N ALA A 30 -10.00 4.11 5.68
CA ALA A 30 -11.40 4.53 5.79
C ALA A 30 -12.09 3.96 7.03
N GLU A 31 -11.81 2.70 7.37
CA GLU A 31 -12.34 2.03 8.56
C GLU A 31 -11.57 2.41 9.84
N ASN A 32 -10.45 3.16 9.71
CA ASN A 32 -9.48 3.39 10.78
C ASN A 32 -9.07 2.08 11.50
N ASP A 33 -9.07 0.97 10.74
CA ASP A 33 -8.77 -0.36 11.23
C ASP A 33 -7.29 -0.64 10.99
N TRP A 34 -6.50 -0.71 12.07
CA TRP A 34 -5.06 -0.98 12.00
C TRP A 34 -4.70 -2.39 12.46
N SER A 35 -5.70 -3.25 12.72
CA SER A 35 -5.46 -4.62 13.18
C SER A 35 -4.53 -5.41 12.23
N PRO A 36 -3.61 -6.23 12.78
CA PRO A 36 -3.38 -6.53 14.20
C PRO A 36 -2.44 -5.53 14.92
N TYR A 37 -2.10 -4.40 14.30
CA TYR A 37 -1.17 -3.43 14.87
C TYR A 37 -1.88 -2.44 15.80
N SER A 38 -1.17 -1.99 16.85
CA SER A 38 -1.72 -1.06 17.84
C SER A 38 -1.89 0.38 17.30
N THR A 39 -1.14 0.76 16.26
CA THR A 39 -1.25 2.09 15.64
C THR A 39 -1.09 2.05 14.13
N LYS A 40 -1.57 3.11 13.46
CA LYS A 40 -1.36 3.35 12.03
C LYS A 40 0.12 3.30 11.65
N GLU A 41 0.98 3.95 12.42
CA GLU A 41 2.42 4.03 12.12
C GLU A 41 3.08 2.66 12.25
N ALA A 42 2.63 1.81 13.18
CA ALA A 42 3.10 0.44 13.30
C ALA A 42 2.68 -0.41 12.09
N ALA A 43 1.44 -0.25 11.63
CA ALA A 43 0.92 -0.91 10.43
C ALA A 43 1.71 -0.48 9.18
N LEU A 44 1.83 0.83 8.94
CA LEU A 44 2.54 1.39 7.78
C LEU A 44 4.01 0.97 7.75
N ARG A 45 4.71 1.02 8.89
CA ARG A 45 6.10 0.53 8.99
C ARG A 45 6.21 -0.95 8.65
N SER A 46 5.29 -1.78 9.15
CA SER A 46 5.29 -3.21 8.86
C SER A 46 5.01 -3.50 7.39
N TRP A 47 4.03 -2.81 6.80
CA TRP A 47 3.68 -2.92 5.38
C TRP A 47 4.78 -2.42 4.44
N ALA A 48 5.63 -1.49 4.92
CA ALA A 48 6.77 -0.94 4.19
C ALA A 48 8.07 -1.75 4.32
N LYS A 49 8.15 -2.73 5.24
CA LYS A 49 9.33 -3.60 5.42
C LYS A 49 9.72 -4.35 4.14
N PRO A 50 8.79 -5.05 3.44
CA PRO A 50 9.13 -5.68 2.17
C PRO A 50 9.32 -4.61 1.08
N GLU A 51 10.44 -4.69 0.38
CA GLU A 51 10.59 -4.05 -0.93
C GLU A 51 9.54 -4.60 -1.91
N GLY A 52 9.07 -3.78 -2.85
CA GLY A 52 8.12 -4.18 -3.90
C GLY A 52 6.82 -3.38 -3.92
N ILE A 53 5.78 -3.98 -4.51
CA ILE A 53 4.51 -3.31 -4.86
C ILE A 53 3.88 -2.62 -3.65
N ARG A 54 3.86 -3.27 -2.48
CA ARG A 54 3.23 -2.68 -1.29
C ARG A 54 3.92 -1.40 -0.83
N LYS A 55 5.25 -1.38 -0.76
CA LYS A 55 6.03 -0.18 -0.43
C LYS A 55 5.85 0.91 -1.49
N ALA A 56 5.83 0.54 -2.77
CA ALA A 56 5.59 1.50 -3.86
C ALA A 56 4.20 2.16 -3.77
N VAL A 57 3.16 1.37 -3.46
CA VAL A 57 1.80 1.90 -3.25
C VAL A 57 1.74 2.83 -2.04
N LEU A 58 2.40 2.50 -0.93
CA LEU A 58 2.44 3.37 0.26
C LEU A 58 3.08 4.73 -0.05
N LYS A 59 4.22 4.73 -0.75
CA LYS A 59 4.88 5.97 -1.22
C LYS A 59 3.99 6.77 -2.17
N ALA A 60 3.37 6.10 -3.15
CA ALA A 60 2.47 6.73 -4.10
C ALA A 60 1.23 7.37 -3.42
N LYS A 61 0.82 6.83 -2.28
CA LYS A 61 -0.26 7.38 -1.45
C LYS A 61 0.20 8.43 -0.42
N GLY A 62 1.50 8.74 -0.35
CA GLY A 62 2.05 9.71 0.61
C GLY A 62 1.97 9.24 2.06
N LEU A 63 1.94 7.92 2.29
CA LEU A 63 1.81 7.34 3.63
C LEU A 63 3.18 7.08 4.28
N ILE A 64 4.24 7.04 3.48
CA ILE A 64 5.66 6.88 3.86
C ILE A 64 6.57 7.62 2.87
#